data_AF-X1PLX2-F1
#
_entry.id   AF-X1PLX2-F1
#
_cell.length_a   1.000
_cell.length_b   1.000
_cell.length_c   1.000
_cell.angle_alpha   90.00
_cell.angle_beta   90.00
_cell.angle_gamma   90.00
#
_symmetry.space_group_name_H-M   'P 1'
#
loop_
_entity.id
_entity.type
_entity.pdbx_description
1 polymer ?
#
loop_
_entity_poly.entity_id
_entity_poly.type
_entity_poly.pdbx_seq_one_letter_code
_entity_poly.pdbx_strand_id
1 'polypeptide(L)'
;VSPWLEGYKKGSRRIYWSAFNMFLKWAKKTPEQMIAERKTDMKKENEMERHRYEQLVLDCFRKKKTKSASSAFSIVKAVRAFFGYYYMPLRFRRLEAQEFSKGVKPVYVDYIPTGEDLKAIVEVANVRDRAIVLTLASTGVSGDVCELTRQQFETKWGKENPICLAPRGGYLYRTKTGVKMRPLLTHDAAQTIKVYLKTRKDDAPWLFVDKSGNKLAPDAINKMVQRLARMAALPIPEEQRIRMHCFRKFFNEAANNADITREWICILYGHEIEGSEEFYVTATE
;
A
#
# COMPACT_ATOMS: atom_id res chain seq x y z
N VAL A 1 -12.22 -9.49 19.60
CA VAL A 1 -12.17 -8.41 18.57
C VAL A 1 -13.58 -7.92 18.38
N SER A 2 -13.83 -6.62 18.25
CA SER A 2 -15.22 -6.12 18.12
C SER A 2 -15.86 -6.67 16.82
N PRO A 3 -17.08 -7.25 16.86
CA PRO A 3 -17.66 -8.00 15.73
C PRO A 3 -17.72 -7.22 14.40
N TRP A 4 -17.94 -5.91 14.47
CA TRP A 4 -18.01 -5.03 13.28
C TRP A 4 -16.70 -4.96 12.47
N LEU A 5 -15.58 -5.46 13.01
CA LEU A 5 -14.29 -5.50 12.33
C LEU A 5 -14.00 -6.83 11.62
N GLU A 6 -14.79 -7.88 11.83
CA GLU A 6 -14.47 -9.24 11.38
C GLU A 6 -14.38 -9.36 9.85
N GLY A 7 -15.22 -8.63 9.12
CA GLY A 7 -15.21 -8.60 7.65
C GLY A 7 -14.01 -7.87 7.01
N TYR A 8 -13.12 -7.26 7.79
CA TYR A 8 -11.99 -6.48 7.26
C TYR A 8 -10.66 -7.26 7.24
N LYS A 9 -9.84 -7.01 6.22
CA LYS A 9 -8.44 -7.49 6.17
C LYS A 9 -7.65 -7.00 7.41
N LYS A 10 -6.67 -7.78 7.88
CA LYS A 10 -5.88 -7.51 9.12
C LYS A 10 -5.34 -6.08 9.21
N GLY A 11 -4.81 -5.55 8.11
CA GLY A 11 -4.31 -4.17 8.05
C GLY A 11 -5.42 -3.13 8.25
N SER A 12 -6.54 -3.29 7.55
CA SER A 12 -7.71 -2.41 7.67
C SER A 12 -8.32 -2.47 9.07
N ARG A 13 -8.42 -3.66 9.67
CA ARG A 13 -8.86 -3.84 11.07
C ARG A 13 -8.05 -2.97 12.03
N ARG A 14 -6.72 -3.02 11.94
CA ARG A 14 -5.83 -2.24 12.80
C ARG A 14 -6.05 -0.73 12.63
N ILE A 15 -6.18 -0.27 11.40
CA ILE A 15 -6.40 1.16 11.09
C ILE A 15 -7.76 1.62 11.64
N TYR A 16 -8.82 0.87 11.35
CA TYR A 16 -10.18 1.21 11.76
C TYR A 16 -10.32 1.18 13.29
N TRP A 17 -9.76 0.17 13.95
CA TRP A 17 -9.74 0.09 15.41
C TRP A 17 -8.99 1.27 16.04
N SER A 18 -7.81 1.59 15.53
CA SER A 18 -7.02 2.74 16.02
C SER A 18 -7.79 4.06 15.88
N ALA A 19 -8.37 4.30 14.70
CA ALA A 19 -9.15 5.50 14.43
C ALA A 19 -10.44 5.56 15.28
N PHE A 20 -11.12 4.43 15.45
CA PHE A 20 -12.32 4.33 16.28
C PHE A 20 -11.99 4.58 17.76
N ASN A 21 -10.90 4.03 18.30
CA ASN A 21 -10.46 4.31 19.67
C ASN A 21 -10.13 5.78 19.90
N MET A 22 -9.56 6.46 18.89
CA MET A 22 -9.37 7.91 18.98
C MET A 22 -10.70 8.66 19.07
N PHE A 23 -11.71 8.19 18.33
CA PHE A 23 -13.06 8.74 18.43
C PHE A 23 -13.72 8.45 19.78
N LEU A 24 -13.60 7.24 20.32
CA LEU A 24 -14.13 6.90 21.65
C LEU A 24 -13.55 7.81 22.73
N LYS A 25 -12.24 8.07 22.68
CA LYS A 25 -11.57 9.03 23.58
C LYS A 25 -12.09 10.46 23.41
N TRP A 26 -12.37 10.88 22.18
CA TRP A 26 -12.96 12.18 21.88
C TRP A 26 -14.39 12.30 22.42
N ALA A 27 -15.23 11.31 22.11
CA ALA A 27 -16.62 11.24 22.49
C ALA A 27 -16.83 10.99 24.00
N LYS A 28 -15.80 10.49 24.69
CA LYS A 28 -15.84 10.02 26.08
C LYS A 28 -16.94 8.99 26.31
N LYS A 29 -17.07 8.05 25.38
CA LYS A 29 -18.11 7.00 25.38
C LYS A 29 -17.51 5.64 25.08
N THR A 30 -18.19 4.61 25.59
CA THR A 30 -17.97 3.23 25.18
C THR A 30 -18.77 2.90 23.91
N PRO A 31 -18.38 1.86 23.15
CA PRO A 31 -19.15 1.41 22.00
C PRO A 31 -20.62 1.09 22.35
N GLU A 32 -20.86 0.45 23.49
CA GLU A 32 -22.18 0.04 23.97
C GLU A 32 -23.07 1.26 24.27
N GLN A 33 -22.52 2.27 24.95
CA GLN A 33 -23.20 3.54 25.18
C GLN A 33 -23.57 4.22 23.87
N MET A 34 -22.66 4.22 22.88
CA MET A 34 -22.95 4.84 21.59
C MET A 34 -24.11 4.17 20.85
N ILE A 35 -24.20 2.84 20.91
CA ILE A 35 -25.31 2.08 20.30
C ILE A 35 -26.63 2.40 21.02
N ALA A 36 -26.65 2.35 22.35
CA ALA A 36 -27.86 2.60 23.13
C ALA A 36 -28.40 4.02 22.93
N GLU A 37 -27.51 5.01 22.97
CA GLU A 37 -27.86 6.40 22.72
C GLU A 37 -28.35 6.61 21.28
N ARG A 38 -27.68 6.04 20.26
CA ARG A 38 -28.12 6.19 18.86
C ARG A 38 -29.50 5.57 18.61
N LYS A 39 -29.79 4.41 19.20
CA LYS A 39 -31.13 3.79 19.12
C LYS A 39 -32.20 4.70 19.69
N THR A 40 -31.88 5.43 20.76
CA THR A 40 -32.79 6.39 21.37
C THR A 40 -32.93 7.63 20.50
N ASP A 41 -31.81 8.19 20.01
CA ASP A 41 -31.79 9.36 19.15
C ASP A 41 -32.63 9.14 17.87
N MET A 42 -32.59 7.95 17.27
CA MET A 42 -33.40 7.61 16.09
C MET A 42 -34.92 7.62 16.32
N LYS A 43 -35.39 7.49 17.57
CA LYS A 43 -36.82 7.51 17.91
C LYS A 43 -37.34 8.91 18.19
N LYS A 44 -36.46 9.88 18.46
CA LYS A 44 -36.86 11.26 18.79
C LYS A 44 -37.49 11.93 17.57
N GLU A 45 -38.41 12.87 17.77
CA GLU A 45 -39.02 13.60 16.65
C GLU A 45 -38.09 14.69 16.10
N ASN A 46 -37.27 15.29 16.95
CA ASN A 46 -36.35 16.34 16.58
C ASN A 46 -35.19 15.79 15.71
N GLU A 47 -35.11 16.28 14.47
CA GLU A 47 -34.11 15.88 13.49
C GLU A 47 -32.67 16.23 13.94
N MET A 48 -32.47 17.34 14.65
CA MET A 48 -31.14 17.70 15.17
C MET A 48 -30.65 16.71 16.24
N GLU A 49 -31.55 16.19 17.07
CA GLU A 49 -31.21 15.17 18.07
C GLU A 49 -30.93 13.82 17.42
N ARG A 50 -31.65 13.47 16.35
CA ARG A 50 -31.37 12.28 15.53
C ARG A 50 -29.94 12.33 14.99
N HIS A 51 -29.44 13.50 14.61
CA HIS A 51 -28.13 13.67 13.95
C HIS A 51 -26.97 14.07 14.89
N ARG A 52 -27.13 13.89 16.20
CA ARG A 52 -26.10 14.24 17.20
C ARG A 52 -24.74 13.59 16.94
N TYR A 53 -24.71 12.33 16.49
CA TYR A 53 -23.45 11.62 16.20
C TYR A 53 -22.76 12.12 14.93
N GLU A 54 -23.53 12.55 13.93
CA GLU A 54 -23.01 13.19 12.74
C GLU A 54 -22.28 14.48 13.10
N GLN A 55 -22.88 15.30 13.96
CA GLN A 55 -22.22 16.51 14.47
C GLN A 55 -20.96 16.19 15.27
N LEU A 56 -21.02 15.21 16.18
CA LEU A 56 -19.86 14.80 16.98
C LEU A 56 -18.69 14.29 16.12
N VAL A 57 -19.00 13.56 15.04
CA VAL A 57 -18.00 13.10 14.06
C VAL A 57 -17.42 14.28 13.28
N LEU A 58 -18.24 15.24 12.86
CA LEU A 58 -17.78 16.45 12.17
C LEU A 58 -16.84 17.27 13.05
N ASP A 59 -17.18 17.47 14.32
CA ASP A 59 -16.36 18.22 15.26
C ASP A 59 -15.01 17.52 15.51
N CYS A 60 -15.04 16.19 15.68
CA CYS A 60 -13.84 15.37 15.79
C CYS A 60 -12.96 15.49 14.53
N PHE A 61 -13.59 15.38 13.35
CA PHE A 61 -12.93 15.49 12.06
C PHE A 61 -12.26 16.86 11.90
N ARG A 62 -13.00 17.95 12.10
CA ARG A 62 -12.50 19.33 11.97
C ARG A 62 -11.31 19.58 12.91
N LYS A 63 -11.41 19.15 14.18
CA LYS A 63 -10.29 19.27 15.13
C LYS A 63 -9.09 18.43 14.72
N LYS A 64 -9.29 17.20 14.25
CA LYS A 64 -8.18 16.31 13.87
C LYS A 64 -7.54 16.70 12.53
N LYS A 65 -8.32 17.27 11.62
CA LYS A 65 -7.90 17.68 10.27
C LYS A 65 -6.77 18.71 10.31
N THR A 66 -6.73 19.57 11.32
CA THR A 66 -5.64 20.55 11.54
C THR A 66 -4.27 19.89 11.71
N LYS A 67 -4.22 18.65 12.22
CA LYS A 67 -2.96 17.89 12.40
C LYS A 67 -2.71 16.91 11.28
N SER A 68 -3.74 16.16 10.88
CA SER A 68 -3.64 15.16 9.81
C SER A 68 -5.02 14.81 9.29
N ALA A 69 -5.34 15.29 8.10
CA ALA A 69 -6.63 15.04 7.52
C ALA A 69 -6.85 13.60 7.06
N SER A 70 -5.79 12.89 6.64
CA SER A 70 -5.90 11.46 6.33
C SER A 70 -6.27 10.66 7.58
N SER A 71 -5.67 11.00 8.73
CA SER A 71 -6.03 10.43 10.02
C SER A 71 -7.46 10.82 10.42
N ALA A 72 -7.85 12.09 10.25
CA ALA A 72 -9.21 12.56 10.52
C ALA A 72 -10.25 11.82 9.67
N PHE A 73 -9.97 11.62 8.39
CA PHE A 73 -10.87 10.90 7.49
C PHE A 73 -10.95 9.41 7.82
N SER A 74 -9.87 8.82 8.33
CA SER A 74 -9.89 7.44 8.84
C SER A 74 -10.84 7.29 10.05
N ILE A 75 -10.95 8.32 10.89
CA ILE A 75 -11.95 8.37 11.98
C ILE A 75 -13.37 8.34 11.39
N VAL A 76 -13.66 9.23 10.43
CA VAL A 76 -14.98 9.27 9.78
C VAL A 76 -15.34 7.91 9.18
N LYS A 77 -14.41 7.27 8.45
CA LYS A 77 -14.61 5.93 7.89
C LYS A 77 -14.88 4.87 8.95
N ALA A 78 -14.09 4.84 10.03
CA ALA A 78 -14.23 3.85 11.09
C ALA A 78 -15.57 4.00 11.83
N VAL A 79 -15.95 5.23 12.18
CA VAL A 79 -17.22 5.49 12.90
C VAL A 79 -18.44 5.20 12.03
N ARG A 80 -18.38 5.55 10.73
CA ARG A 80 -19.43 5.17 9.77
C ARG A 80 -19.57 3.66 9.64
N ALA A 81 -18.45 2.93 9.55
CA ALA A 81 -18.45 1.48 9.48
C ALA A 81 -19.05 0.84 10.75
N PHE A 82 -18.68 1.34 11.93
CA PHE A 82 -19.23 0.90 13.21
C PHE A 82 -20.76 1.04 13.24
N PHE A 83 -21.29 2.23 12.98
CA PHE A 83 -22.73 2.46 13.00
C PHE A 83 -23.47 1.74 11.87
N GLY A 84 -22.84 1.61 10.69
CA GLY A 84 -23.38 0.86 9.57
C GLY A 84 -23.57 -0.63 9.87
N TYR A 85 -22.64 -1.25 10.60
CA TYR A 85 -22.75 -2.64 11.03
C TYR A 85 -23.99 -2.90 11.90
N TYR A 86 -24.37 -1.95 12.74
CA TYR A 86 -25.58 -2.03 13.56
C TYR A 86 -26.83 -1.45 12.88
N TYR A 87 -26.83 -1.30 11.55
CA TYR A 87 -27.95 -0.77 10.77
C TYR A 87 -28.42 0.65 11.16
N MET A 88 -27.51 1.46 11.72
CA MET A 88 -27.80 2.84 12.13
C MET A 88 -26.91 3.86 11.41
N PRO A 89 -26.84 3.86 10.06
CA PRO A 89 -25.86 4.63 9.32
C PRO A 89 -25.94 6.13 9.62
N LEU A 90 -24.77 6.77 9.64
CA LEU A 90 -24.63 8.22 9.79
C LEU A 90 -24.90 8.93 8.46
N ARG A 91 -25.74 9.97 8.47
CA ARG A 91 -26.14 10.74 7.28
C ARG A 91 -25.62 12.17 7.34
N PHE A 92 -24.64 12.47 6.49
CA PHE A 92 -24.04 13.80 6.38
C PHE A 92 -24.64 14.57 5.22
N ARG A 93 -24.83 15.88 5.39
CA ARG A 93 -25.29 16.78 4.32
C ARG A 93 -24.24 16.90 3.21
N ARG A 94 -24.66 17.40 2.04
CA ARG A 94 -23.76 17.56 0.88
C ARG A 94 -22.48 18.33 1.21
N LEU A 95 -22.59 19.48 1.89
CA LEU A 95 -21.44 20.31 2.24
C LEU A 95 -20.52 19.62 3.26
N GLU A 96 -21.10 18.94 4.25
CA GLU A 96 -20.37 18.15 5.25
C GLU A 96 -19.61 16.98 4.59
N ALA A 97 -20.26 16.27 3.67
CA ALA A 97 -19.64 15.21 2.89
C ALA A 97 -18.49 15.75 2.00
N GLN A 98 -18.65 16.96 1.44
CA GLN A 98 -17.60 17.63 0.68
C GLN A 98 -16.40 18.04 1.57
N GLU A 99 -16.61 18.39 2.84
CA GLU A 99 -15.49 18.67 3.76
C GLU A 99 -14.56 17.48 3.95
N PHE A 100 -15.12 16.27 3.89
CA PHE A 100 -14.37 15.01 3.97
C PHE A 100 -13.62 14.69 2.66
N SER A 101 -14.17 15.09 1.51
CA SER A 101 -13.60 14.80 0.19
C SER A 101 -12.58 15.81 -0.29
N LYS A 102 -12.53 17.02 0.27
CA LYS A 102 -11.45 18.00 0.03
C LYS A 102 -10.12 17.36 0.44
N GLY A 103 -9.43 16.80 -0.56
CA GLY A 103 -8.16 16.11 -0.43
C GLY A 103 -7.18 17.01 0.28
N VAL A 104 -6.41 16.43 1.19
CA VAL A 104 -5.39 17.17 1.92
C VAL A 104 -4.05 16.88 1.30
N LYS A 105 -3.29 17.95 1.06
CA LYS A 105 -1.92 17.84 0.56
C LYS A 105 -1.16 16.89 1.49
N PRO A 106 -0.50 15.86 0.93
CA PRO A 106 0.26 14.94 1.75
C PRO A 106 1.34 15.71 2.52
N VAL A 107 1.60 15.31 3.77
CA VAL A 107 2.64 15.94 4.62
C VAL A 107 4.01 15.82 3.96
N TYR A 108 4.24 14.72 3.24
CA TYR A 108 5.46 14.48 2.47
C TYR A 108 5.13 14.12 1.04
N VAL A 109 5.87 14.67 0.10
CA VAL A 109 5.89 14.23 -1.30
C VAL A 109 6.85 13.02 -1.41
N ASP A 110 6.61 12.15 -2.39
CA ASP A 110 7.53 11.02 -2.60
C ASP A 110 8.72 11.51 -3.42
N TYR A 111 9.94 11.26 -2.91
CA TYR A 111 11.19 11.43 -3.65
C TYR A 111 11.34 10.29 -4.64
N ILE A 112 11.41 10.60 -5.94
CA ILE A 112 11.57 9.60 -7.00
C ILE A 112 13.08 9.51 -7.29
N PRO A 113 13.73 8.36 -7.00
CA PRO A 113 15.17 8.25 -7.18
C PRO A 113 15.55 8.31 -8.67
N THR A 114 16.72 8.88 -8.98
CA THR A 114 17.30 8.84 -10.33
C THR A 114 18.10 7.54 -10.58
N GLY A 115 18.66 7.39 -11.78
CA GLY A 115 19.60 6.29 -12.07
C GLY A 115 20.88 6.37 -11.23
N GLU A 116 21.38 7.59 -11.00
CA GLU A 116 22.53 7.87 -10.14
C GLU A 116 22.23 7.53 -8.67
N ASP A 117 21.04 7.90 -8.17
CA ASP A 117 20.60 7.52 -6.84
C ASP A 117 20.53 6.00 -6.68
N LEU A 118 20.00 5.30 -7.70
CA LEU A 118 19.92 3.85 -7.70
C LEU A 118 21.32 3.22 -7.66
N LYS A 119 22.26 3.76 -8.43
CA LYS A 119 23.67 3.34 -8.41
C LYS A 119 24.30 3.53 -7.02
N ALA A 120 24.15 4.71 -6.43
CA ALA A 120 24.67 5.01 -5.09
C ALA A 120 24.08 4.09 -4.01
N ILE A 121 22.76 3.81 -4.08
CA ILE A 121 22.10 2.84 -3.19
C ILE A 121 22.70 1.44 -3.36
N VAL A 122 22.91 0.99 -4.60
CA VAL A 122 23.43 -0.35 -4.92
C VAL A 122 24.87 -0.53 -4.44
N GLU A 123 25.70 0.52 -4.51
CA GLU A 123 27.09 0.51 -4.05
C GLU A 123 27.20 0.29 -2.54
N VAL A 124 26.35 0.93 -1.73
CA VAL A 124 26.36 0.78 -0.27
C VAL A 124 25.56 -0.42 0.25
N ALA A 125 24.73 -1.03 -0.59
CA ALA A 125 23.86 -2.15 -0.21
C ALA A 125 24.62 -3.47 -0.09
N ASN A 126 24.27 -4.26 0.94
CA ASN A 126 24.67 -5.67 1.00
C ASN A 126 23.98 -6.49 -0.10
N VAL A 127 24.46 -7.71 -0.32
CA VAL A 127 24.00 -8.60 -1.41
C VAL A 127 22.48 -8.77 -1.46
N ARG A 128 21.83 -9.00 -0.30
CA ARG A 128 20.37 -9.17 -0.25
C ARG A 128 19.65 -7.88 -0.58
N ASP A 129 20.01 -6.80 0.11
CA ASP A 129 19.31 -5.53 0.00
C ASP A 129 19.48 -4.95 -1.43
N ARG A 130 20.63 -5.18 -2.06
CA ARG A 130 20.91 -4.88 -3.48
C ARG A 130 19.94 -5.61 -4.41
N ALA A 131 19.76 -6.92 -4.21
CA ALA A 131 18.82 -7.72 -5.01
C ALA A 131 17.38 -7.22 -4.86
N ILE A 132 16.97 -6.84 -3.65
CA ILE A 132 15.63 -6.30 -3.37
C ILE A 132 15.43 -4.96 -4.10
N VAL A 133 16.38 -4.03 -3.98
CA VAL A 133 16.28 -2.70 -4.60
C VAL A 133 16.19 -2.79 -6.12
N LEU A 134 17.06 -3.58 -6.75
CA LEU A 134 17.02 -3.77 -8.20
C LEU A 134 15.74 -4.48 -8.66
N THR A 135 15.19 -5.39 -7.84
CA THR A 135 13.88 -5.99 -8.12
C THR A 135 12.76 -4.96 -8.08
N LEU A 136 12.73 -4.10 -7.05
CA LEU A 136 11.74 -3.02 -6.94
C LEU A 136 11.81 -2.06 -8.14
N ALA A 137 13.03 -1.66 -8.53
CA ALA A 137 13.27 -0.75 -9.64
C ALA A 137 12.93 -1.36 -11.01
N SER A 138 13.24 -2.64 -11.23
CA SER A 138 12.99 -3.32 -12.52
C SER A 138 11.54 -3.72 -12.74
N THR A 139 10.83 -4.12 -11.68
CA THR A 139 9.48 -4.68 -11.81
C THR A 139 8.37 -3.67 -11.55
N GLY A 140 8.68 -2.57 -10.87
CA GLY A 140 7.68 -1.65 -10.31
C GLY A 140 6.79 -2.28 -9.24
N VAL A 141 7.01 -3.52 -8.79
CA VAL A 141 6.25 -4.09 -7.67
C VAL A 141 6.61 -3.36 -6.36
N SER A 142 5.71 -3.40 -5.37
CA SER A 142 5.92 -2.68 -4.11
C SER A 142 5.77 -3.63 -2.93
N GLY A 143 4.66 -3.57 -2.19
CA GLY A 143 4.42 -4.50 -1.08
C GLY A 143 4.42 -5.96 -1.50
N ASP A 144 4.03 -6.25 -2.75
CA ASP A 144 3.99 -7.61 -3.31
C ASP A 144 5.39 -8.21 -3.56
N VAL A 145 6.49 -7.43 -3.45
CA VAL A 145 7.85 -7.97 -3.53
C VAL A 145 8.12 -9.03 -2.44
N CYS A 146 7.44 -8.89 -1.30
CA CYS A 146 7.49 -9.84 -0.19
C CYS A 146 6.85 -11.19 -0.51
N GLU A 147 6.02 -11.25 -1.55
CA GLU A 147 5.21 -12.40 -1.95
C GLU A 147 5.84 -13.18 -3.11
N LEU A 148 6.86 -12.62 -3.75
CA LEU A 148 7.61 -13.31 -4.80
C LEU A 148 8.25 -14.58 -4.25
N THR A 149 8.26 -15.64 -5.05
CA THR A 149 8.79 -16.94 -4.65
C THR A 149 10.11 -17.24 -5.36
N ARG A 150 10.94 -18.07 -4.73
CA ARG A 150 12.19 -18.57 -5.30
C ARG A 150 11.94 -19.34 -6.61
N GLN A 151 10.90 -20.19 -6.62
CA GLN A 151 10.51 -20.99 -7.79
C GLN A 151 10.13 -20.11 -9.01
N GLN A 152 9.42 -19.00 -8.82
CA GLN A 152 9.07 -18.06 -9.91
C GLN A 152 10.29 -17.53 -10.67
N PHE A 153 11.43 -17.40 -9.98
CA PHE A 153 12.70 -16.96 -10.56
C PHE A 153 13.51 -18.14 -11.13
N GLU A 154 13.76 -19.18 -10.32
CA GLU A 154 14.67 -20.27 -10.68
C GLU A 154 14.21 -21.07 -11.91
N THR A 155 12.91 -21.21 -12.10
CA THR A 155 12.34 -21.94 -13.25
C THR A 155 12.65 -21.29 -14.60
N LYS A 156 12.95 -19.98 -14.60
CA LYS A 156 13.16 -19.14 -15.80
C LYS A 156 14.58 -18.58 -15.93
N TRP A 157 15.32 -18.54 -14.82
CA TRP A 157 16.71 -18.10 -14.84
C TRP A 157 17.53 -18.90 -15.86
N GLY A 158 18.23 -18.18 -16.74
CA GLY A 158 19.05 -18.77 -17.81
C GLY A 158 18.25 -19.26 -19.04
N LYS A 159 16.92 -19.14 -19.04
CA LYS A 159 16.06 -19.53 -20.17
C LYS A 159 15.42 -18.32 -20.87
N GLU A 160 15.17 -17.26 -20.12
CA GLU A 160 14.47 -16.05 -20.59
C GLU A 160 15.26 -14.80 -20.19
N ASN A 161 15.28 -13.79 -21.07
CA ASN A 161 15.79 -12.45 -20.77
C ASN A 161 15.03 -11.40 -21.62
N PRO A 162 14.29 -10.45 -21.02
CA PRO A 162 14.06 -10.25 -19.58
C PRO A 162 13.26 -11.41 -18.94
N ILE A 163 13.40 -11.60 -17.62
CA ILE A 163 12.67 -12.67 -16.90
C ILE A 163 11.31 -12.13 -16.47
N CYS A 164 10.22 -12.74 -16.96
CA CYS A 164 8.88 -12.48 -16.43
C CYS A 164 8.61 -13.36 -15.21
N LEU A 165 8.26 -12.80 -14.05
CA LEU A 165 7.97 -13.59 -12.85
C LEU A 165 6.60 -14.29 -12.89
N ALA A 166 5.67 -13.84 -13.75
CA ALA A 166 4.39 -14.52 -13.96
C ALA A 166 4.55 -15.79 -14.83
N PRO A 167 3.78 -16.86 -14.62
CA PRO A 167 3.83 -18.04 -15.48
C PRO A 167 3.56 -17.69 -16.95
N ARG A 168 4.11 -18.48 -17.89
CA ARG A 168 3.83 -18.30 -19.33
C ARG A 168 2.32 -18.41 -19.58
N GLY A 169 1.76 -17.50 -20.36
CA GLY A 169 0.30 -17.39 -20.57
C GLY A 169 -0.53 -16.93 -19.37
N GLY A 170 0.05 -16.74 -18.18
CA GLY A 170 -0.68 -16.44 -16.94
C GLY A 170 -0.30 -15.13 -16.24
N TYR A 171 -0.76 -14.96 -15.01
CA TYR A 171 -0.58 -13.72 -14.24
C TYR A 171 -0.18 -14.00 -12.79
N LEU A 172 0.53 -13.05 -12.19
CA LEU A 172 0.51 -12.90 -10.74
C LEU A 172 -0.60 -11.92 -10.37
N TYR A 173 -0.97 -11.89 -9.09
CA TYR A 173 -2.04 -11.02 -8.60
C TYR A 173 -1.54 -10.17 -7.45
N ARG A 174 -1.91 -8.89 -7.45
CA ARG A 174 -1.68 -8.01 -6.31
C ARG A 174 -2.40 -8.54 -5.07
N THR A 175 -1.68 -8.68 -3.97
CA THR A 175 -2.23 -9.09 -2.67
C THR A 175 -3.27 -8.09 -2.15
N LYS A 176 -3.04 -6.79 -2.41
CA LYS A 176 -3.90 -5.72 -1.91
C LYS A 176 -5.24 -5.68 -2.65
N THR A 177 -5.20 -5.68 -3.99
CA THR A 177 -6.34 -5.33 -4.86
C THR A 177 -6.83 -6.49 -5.72
N GLY A 178 -6.07 -7.58 -5.87
CA GLY A 178 -6.42 -8.67 -6.78
C GLY A 178 -6.17 -8.36 -8.26
N VAL A 179 -5.54 -7.22 -8.58
CA VAL A 179 -5.26 -6.83 -9.97
C VAL A 179 -4.15 -7.71 -10.56
N LYS A 180 -4.35 -8.16 -11.80
CA LYS A 180 -3.41 -8.94 -12.60
C LYS A 180 -2.09 -8.19 -12.77
N MET A 181 -0.96 -8.89 -12.71
CA MET A 181 0.36 -8.31 -12.97
C MET A 181 1.31 -9.29 -13.67
N ARG A 182 2.20 -8.76 -14.51
CA ARG A 182 3.30 -9.51 -15.18
C ARG A 182 4.66 -8.84 -14.92
N PRO A 183 5.22 -8.97 -13.71
CA PRO A 183 6.45 -8.27 -13.33
C PRO A 183 7.64 -8.78 -14.15
N LEU A 184 8.42 -7.86 -14.73
CA LEU A 184 9.63 -8.17 -15.48
C LEU A 184 10.88 -7.79 -14.68
N LEU A 185 11.87 -8.67 -14.66
CA LEU A 185 13.20 -8.41 -14.14
C LEU A 185 14.13 -8.04 -15.29
N THR A 186 14.88 -6.96 -15.10
CA THR A 186 16.02 -6.63 -15.95
C THR A 186 17.15 -7.64 -15.72
N HIS A 187 18.10 -7.69 -16.66
CA HIS A 187 19.26 -8.56 -16.57
C HIS A 187 20.03 -8.37 -15.25
N ASP A 188 20.31 -7.13 -14.85
CA ASP A 188 21.07 -6.82 -13.64
C ASP A 188 20.33 -7.22 -12.35
N ALA A 189 19.01 -7.01 -12.31
CA ALA A 189 18.18 -7.46 -11.20
C ALA A 189 18.23 -8.99 -11.08
N ALA A 190 18.09 -9.70 -12.20
CA ALA A 190 18.15 -11.15 -12.24
C ALA A 190 19.53 -11.71 -11.83
N GLN A 191 20.62 -11.11 -12.31
CA GLN A 191 21.97 -11.49 -11.89
C GLN A 191 22.18 -11.29 -10.38
N THR A 192 21.72 -10.17 -9.84
CA THR A 192 21.88 -9.86 -8.41
C THR A 192 21.05 -10.82 -7.54
N ILE A 193 19.85 -11.18 -7.98
CA ILE A 193 19.04 -12.23 -7.34
C ILE A 193 19.82 -13.54 -7.30
N LYS A 194 20.44 -13.97 -8.42
CA LYS A 194 21.24 -15.20 -8.45
C LYS A 194 22.39 -15.16 -7.43
N VAL A 195 23.13 -14.04 -7.35
CA VAL A 195 24.22 -13.86 -6.37
C VAL A 195 23.68 -13.96 -4.95
N TYR A 196 22.55 -13.33 -4.67
CA TYR A 196 21.89 -13.43 -3.37
C TYR A 196 21.44 -14.86 -3.04
N LEU A 197 20.83 -15.59 -3.98
CA LEU A 197 20.37 -16.97 -3.74
C LEU A 197 21.54 -17.90 -3.38
N LYS A 198 22.75 -17.68 -3.94
CA LYS A 198 23.95 -18.42 -3.54
C LYS A 198 24.35 -18.21 -2.07
N THR A 199 23.96 -17.08 -1.47
CA THR A 199 24.24 -16.80 -0.05
C THR A 199 23.23 -17.42 0.91
N ARG A 200 22.09 -17.90 0.39
CA ARG A 200 21.04 -18.50 1.22
C ARG A 200 21.41 -19.93 1.58
N LYS A 201 21.12 -20.29 2.82
CA LYS A 201 21.28 -21.66 3.36
C LYS A 201 19.96 -22.31 3.73
N ASP A 202 18.86 -21.57 3.57
CA ASP A 202 17.52 -21.99 3.92
C ASP A 202 16.75 -22.46 2.68
N ASP A 203 15.68 -23.21 2.92
CA ASP A 203 14.74 -23.75 1.94
C ASP A 203 13.45 -22.93 1.83
N ALA A 204 13.38 -21.74 2.45
CA ALA A 204 12.14 -20.99 2.50
C ALA A 204 11.67 -20.58 1.09
N PRO A 205 10.36 -20.73 0.79
CA PRO A 205 9.84 -20.61 -0.57
C PRO A 205 9.88 -19.18 -1.12
N TRP A 206 10.00 -18.16 -0.26
CA TRP A 206 9.98 -16.76 -0.65
C TRP A 206 11.29 -16.37 -1.30
N LEU A 207 11.23 -15.49 -2.30
CA LEU A 207 12.41 -15.02 -3.02
C LEU A 207 13.34 -14.29 -2.05
N PHE A 208 12.79 -13.37 -1.25
CA PHE A 208 13.54 -12.60 -0.25
C PHE A 208 13.09 -12.94 1.18
N VAL A 209 14.06 -13.15 2.06
CA VAL A 209 13.84 -13.51 3.46
C VAL A 209 14.60 -12.60 4.41
N ASP A 210 14.15 -12.55 5.67
CA ASP A 210 14.90 -11.90 6.74
C ASP A 210 16.14 -12.73 7.14
N LYS A 211 16.87 -12.26 8.17
CA LYS A 211 18.09 -12.94 8.62
C LYS A 211 17.83 -14.32 9.24
N SER A 212 16.59 -14.58 9.64
CA SER A 212 16.14 -15.83 10.26
C SER A 212 15.45 -16.76 9.26
N GLY A 213 15.45 -16.43 7.96
CA GLY A 213 14.78 -17.23 6.92
C GLY A 213 13.27 -16.99 6.82
N ASN A 214 12.70 -16.04 7.57
CA ASN A 214 11.27 -15.75 7.53
C ASN A 214 10.91 -14.78 6.41
N LYS A 215 9.63 -14.74 6.06
CA LYS A 215 9.07 -13.77 5.10
C LYS A 215 9.33 -12.33 5.54
N LEU A 216 9.84 -11.51 4.62
CA LEU A 216 9.99 -10.08 4.87
C LEU A 216 8.63 -9.39 5.00
N ALA A 217 8.50 -8.54 6.01
CA ALA A 217 7.37 -7.63 6.12
C ALA A 217 7.59 -6.37 5.23
N PRO A 218 6.55 -5.81 4.60
CA PRO A 218 6.70 -4.59 3.80
C PRO A 218 7.28 -3.39 4.57
N ASP A 219 7.01 -3.29 5.87
CA ASP A 219 7.60 -2.26 6.74
C ASP A 219 9.12 -2.42 6.90
N ALA A 220 9.61 -3.67 6.94
CA ALA A 220 11.04 -3.96 7.02
C ALA A 220 11.77 -3.51 5.75
N ILE A 221 11.14 -3.66 4.57
CA ILE A 221 11.68 -3.18 3.30
C ILE A 221 11.71 -1.65 3.27
N ASN A 222 10.67 -0.96 3.75
CA ASN A 222 10.70 0.51 3.83
C ASN A 222 11.82 1.03 4.74
N LYS A 223 12.01 0.40 5.91
CA LYS A 223 13.13 0.73 6.81
C LYS A 223 14.49 0.45 6.16
N MET A 224 14.61 -0.65 5.42
CA MET A 224 15.80 -0.99 4.64
C MET A 224 16.10 0.09 3.60
N VAL A 225 15.10 0.49 2.79
CA VAL A 225 15.24 1.55 1.78
C VAL A 225 15.69 2.87 2.40
N GLN A 226 15.06 3.29 3.50
CA GLN A 226 15.43 4.53 4.19
C GLN A 226 16.85 4.47 4.78
N ARG A 227 17.27 3.30 5.28
CA ARG A 227 18.64 3.09 5.76
C ARG A 227 19.63 3.22 4.60
N LEU A 228 19.39 2.56 3.47
CA LEU A 228 20.28 2.63 2.31
C LEU A 228 20.38 4.04 1.74
N ALA A 229 19.26 4.76 1.66
CA ALA A 229 19.26 6.14 1.19
C ALA A 229 20.12 7.07 2.08
N ARG A 230 20.08 6.87 3.41
CA ARG A 230 20.97 7.57 4.34
C ARG A 230 22.43 7.17 4.16
N MET A 231 22.71 5.88 4.00
CA MET A 231 24.08 5.37 3.78
C MET A 231 24.68 5.88 2.47
N ALA A 232 23.85 6.01 1.42
CA ALA A 232 24.23 6.55 0.13
C ALA A 232 24.25 8.10 0.10
N ALA A 233 23.96 8.75 1.22
CA ALA A 233 23.89 10.21 1.35
C ALA A 233 23.02 10.89 0.27
N LEU A 234 21.87 10.28 -0.06
CA LEU A 234 20.98 10.82 -1.10
C LEU A 234 20.45 12.21 -0.70
N PRO A 235 20.38 13.17 -1.63
CA PRO A 235 19.97 14.55 -1.37
C PRO A 235 18.43 14.69 -1.28
N ILE A 236 17.79 13.93 -0.38
CA ILE A 236 16.34 13.91 -0.22
C ILE A 236 15.90 15.19 0.53
N PRO A 237 15.07 16.06 -0.07
CA PRO A 237 14.56 17.26 0.61
C PRO A 237 13.72 16.93 1.85
N GLU A 238 13.66 17.85 2.81
CA GLU A 238 12.98 17.65 4.10
C GLU A 238 11.48 17.37 3.96
N GLU A 239 10.84 18.00 2.98
CA GLU A 239 9.44 17.82 2.62
C GLU A 239 9.17 16.56 1.79
N GLN A 240 10.21 15.81 1.45
CA GLN A 240 10.11 14.58 0.69
C GLN A 240 10.47 13.35 1.51
N ARG A 241 10.11 12.18 0.98
CA ARG A 241 10.48 10.90 1.58
C ARG A 241 10.75 9.85 0.53
N ILE A 242 11.69 8.96 0.83
CA ILE A 242 11.92 7.74 0.07
C ILE A 242 11.27 6.53 0.77
N ARG A 243 10.68 5.65 -0.04
CA ARG A 243 10.03 4.41 0.39
C ARG A 243 9.99 3.42 -0.77
N MET A 244 9.62 2.17 -0.51
CA MET A 244 9.52 1.14 -1.57
C MET A 244 8.63 1.58 -2.75
N HIS A 245 7.60 2.40 -2.50
CA HIS A 245 6.70 2.90 -3.54
C HIS A 245 7.38 3.90 -4.50
N CYS A 246 8.46 4.56 -4.09
CA CYS A 246 9.21 5.48 -4.94
C CYS A 246 9.87 4.75 -6.12
N PHE A 247 10.33 3.51 -5.92
CA PHE A 247 10.88 2.69 -7.00
C PHE A 247 9.83 2.27 -8.04
N ARG A 248 8.55 2.18 -7.66
CA ARG A 248 7.47 2.04 -8.66
C ARG A 248 7.34 3.28 -9.53
N LYS A 249 7.46 4.47 -8.93
CA LYS A 249 7.40 5.72 -9.68
C LYS A 249 8.59 5.84 -10.63
N PHE A 250 9.79 5.50 -10.15
CA PHE A 250 10.97 5.36 -10.99
C PHE A 250 10.75 4.41 -12.17
N PHE A 251 10.24 3.19 -11.91
CA PHE A 251 9.90 2.25 -12.98
C PHE A 251 8.90 2.84 -13.98
N ASN A 252 7.85 3.49 -13.49
CA ASN A 252 6.80 4.10 -14.32
C ASN A 252 7.40 5.22 -15.21
N GLU A 253 8.21 6.11 -14.65
CA GLU A 253 8.90 7.16 -15.40
C GLU A 253 9.88 6.57 -16.43
N ALA A 254 10.70 5.60 -16.04
CA ALA A 254 11.62 4.93 -16.96
C ALA A 254 10.89 4.23 -18.11
N ALA A 255 9.75 3.58 -17.84
CA ALA A 255 8.94 2.92 -18.86
C ALA A 255 8.23 3.92 -19.77
N ASN A 256 7.70 5.04 -19.25
CA ASN A 256 7.13 6.10 -20.08
C ASN A 256 8.18 6.75 -20.96
N ASN A 257 9.40 6.99 -20.44
CA ASN A 257 10.50 7.56 -21.21
C ASN A 257 11.01 6.60 -22.30
N ALA A 258 10.67 5.30 -22.21
CA ALA A 258 10.92 4.29 -23.23
C ALA A 258 9.69 4.05 -24.13
N ASP A 259 8.73 4.98 -24.14
CA ASP A 259 7.50 4.96 -24.95
C ASP A 259 6.61 3.72 -24.74
N ILE A 260 6.70 3.07 -23.57
CA ILE A 260 5.78 1.98 -23.21
C ILE A 260 4.43 2.58 -22.85
N THR A 261 3.35 2.08 -23.46
CA THR A 261 2.01 2.63 -23.19
C THR A 261 1.59 2.39 -21.74
N ARG A 262 0.74 3.30 -21.23
CA ARG A 262 0.26 3.28 -19.84
C ARG A 262 -0.40 1.95 -19.48
N GLU A 263 -1.17 1.36 -20.40
CA GLU A 263 -1.88 0.10 -20.22
C GLU A 263 -0.90 -1.03 -19.94
N TRP A 264 0.18 -1.13 -20.73
CA TRP A 264 1.24 -2.10 -20.52
C TRP A 264 1.97 -1.86 -19.20
N ILE A 265 2.31 -0.61 -18.88
CA ILE A 265 2.92 -0.24 -17.59
C ILE A 265 2.03 -0.69 -16.42
N CYS A 266 0.72 -0.45 -16.51
CA CYS A 266 -0.26 -0.88 -15.51
C CYS A 266 -0.30 -2.41 -15.39
N ILE A 267 -0.25 -3.16 -16.49
CA ILE A 267 -0.18 -4.63 -16.46
C ILE A 267 1.12 -5.14 -15.85
N LEU A 268 2.26 -4.50 -16.11
CA LEU A 268 3.56 -4.98 -15.65
C LEU A 268 3.64 -5.05 -14.11
N TYR A 269 3.20 -3.99 -13.42
CA TYR A 269 3.25 -3.99 -11.95
C TYR A 269 1.90 -4.18 -11.26
N GLY A 270 0.78 -4.22 -11.98
CA GLY A 270 -0.58 -4.41 -11.46
C GLY A 270 -1.22 -3.11 -10.97
N HIS A 271 -1.54 -2.19 -11.86
CA HIS A 271 -2.40 -1.03 -11.59
C HIS A 271 -3.75 -1.24 -12.25
N GLU A 272 -4.80 -0.75 -11.62
CA GLU A 272 -6.13 -0.72 -12.25
C GLU A 272 -6.12 0.25 -13.42
N ILE A 273 -6.65 -0.18 -14.56
CA ILE A 273 -6.79 0.65 -15.75
C ILE A 273 -8.23 1.17 -15.72
N GLU A 274 -8.41 2.49 -15.68
CA GLU A 274 -9.75 3.08 -15.68
C GLU A 274 -10.45 2.78 -17.01
N GLY A 275 -11.70 2.29 -16.94
CA GLY A 275 -12.54 2.04 -18.12
C GLY A 275 -12.33 0.68 -18.80
N SER A 276 -11.47 -0.21 -18.29
CA SER A 276 -11.32 -1.55 -18.86
C SER A 276 -12.12 -2.59 -18.09
N GLU A 277 -13.26 -3.02 -18.63
CA GLU A 277 -13.78 -4.35 -18.35
C GLU A 277 -12.79 -5.35 -18.98
N GLU A 278 -11.99 -6.02 -18.15
CA GLU A 278 -11.07 -7.10 -18.52
C GLU A 278 -10.15 -6.85 -19.75
N PHE A 279 -8.97 -6.27 -19.52
CA PHE A 279 -7.88 -6.38 -20.52
C PHE A 279 -7.53 -7.88 -20.74
N TYR A 280 -7.95 -8.43 -21.88
CA TYR A 280 -7.52 -9.73 -22.39
C TYR A 280 -6.13 -9.60 -23.02
N VAL A 281 -5.08 -9.53 -22.20
CA VAL A 281 -3.74 -9.85 -22.70
C VAL A 281 -3.50 -11.34 -22.50
N THR A 282 -4.16 -12.19 -23.30
CA THR A 282 -3.65 -13.54 -23.49
C THR A 282 -2.36 -13.39 -24.28
N ALA A 283 -1.22 -13.53 -23.60
CA ALA A 283 0.04 -13.73 -24.30
C ALA A 283 -0.12 -15.03 -25.11
N THR A 284 -0.36 -14.89 -26.41
CA THR A 284 -0.47 -16.02 -27.34
C THR A 284 0.87 -16.76 -27.38
N GLU A 285 0.77 -18.07 -27.58
CA GLU A 285 1.82 -19.09 -27.37
C GLU A 285 3.16 -18.80 -28.06
#